data_AF-A0A2D6JN72-F1
#
_entry.id   AF-A0A2D6JN72-F1
#
_cell.length_a   1.000
_cell.length_b   1.000
_cell.length_c   1.000
_cell.angle_alpha   90.00
_cell.angle_beta   90.00
_cell.angle_gamma   90.00
#
_symmetry.space_group_name_H-M   'P 1'
#
loop_
_entity.id
_entity.type
_entity.pdbx_description
1 polymer ?
#
loop_
_entity_poly.entity_id
_entity_poly.type
_entity_poly.pdbx_seq_one_letter_code
_entity_poly.pdbx_strand_id
1 'polypeptide(L)' 'MASGRRKIAVIGAGNVGATCAFVLAQMKIADIVLL' A
#
# COMPACT_ATOMS: atom_id res chain seq x y z
N MET A 1 6.66 16.30 -8.95
CA MET A 1 6.60 15.39 -7.78
C MET A 1 7.95 14.73 -7.64
N ALA A 2 8.60 14.81 -6.48
CA ALA A 2 9.92 14.22 -6.25
C ALA A 2 9.93 12.75 -6.68
N SER A 3 10.92 12.33 -7.44
CA SER A 3 11.11 10.99 -8.02
C SER A 3 11.43 9.89 -6.99
N GLY A 4 10.98 10.07 -5.74
CA GLY A 4 11.11 9.10 -4.66
C GLY A 4 10.04 8.01 -4.73
N ARG A 5 10.29 6.88 -4.04
CA ARG A 5 9.33 5.77 -3.93
C ARG A 5 7.99 6.30 -3.39
N ARG A 6 6.90 6.02 -4.10
CA ARG A 6 5.55 6.42 -3.70
C ARG A 6 5.19 5.77 -2.35
N LYS A 7 4.54 6.53 -1.45
CA LYS A 7 3.98 6.00 -0.20
C LYS A 7 2.47 5.87 -0.33
N ILE A 8 1.90 4.75 0.11
CA ILE A 8 0.46 4.48 0.08
C ILE A 8 0.02 4.11 1.49
N ALA A 9 -0.92 4.86 2.06
CA ALA A 9 -1.58 4.50 3.31
C ALA A 9 -2.92 3.81 2.99
N VAL A 10 -3.11 2.59 3.48
CA VAL A 10 -4.37 1.85 3.38
C VAL A 10 -5.07 1.95 4.73
N ILE A 11 -6.29 2.49 4.73
CA ILE A 11 -7.08 2.68 5.95
C ILE A 11 -8.12 1.55 6.05
N GLY A 12 -8.05 0.81 7.15
CA GLY A 12 -8.94 -0.31 7.45
C GLY A 12 -8.36 -1.66 7.03
N ALA A 13 -8.01 -2.49 8.00
CA ALA A 13 -7.48 -3.85 7.82
C ALA A 13 -8.57 -4.93 7.55
N GLY A 14 -9.73 -4.54 7.01
CA GLY A 14 -10.75 -5.49 6.59
C GLY A 14 -10.29 -6.32 5.38
N ASN A 15 -11.12 -7.28 4.93
CA ASN A 15 -10.78 -8.17 3.81
C ASN A 15 -10.30 -7.39 2.56
N VAL A 16 -10.94 -6.26 2.25
CA VAL A 16 -10.59 -5.40 1.11
C VAL A 16 -9.27 -4.67 1.32
N GLY A 17 -9.08 -4.03 2.49
CA GLY A 17 -7.88 -3.24 2.75
C GLY A 17 -6.63 -4.11 2.90
N ALA A 18 -6.74 -5.25 3.60
CA ALA A 18 -5.66 -6.21 3.71
C ALA A 18 -5.26 -6.81 2.34
N THR A 19 -6.25 -7.20 1.53
CA THR A 19 -5.98 -7.73 0.18
C THR A 19 -5.36 -6.66 -0.74
N CYS A 20 -5.87 -5.43 -0.68
CA CYS A 20 -5.31 -4.31 -1.44
C CYS A 20 -3.85 -4.04 -1.04
N ALA A 21 -3.56 -3.91 0.26
CA ALA A 21 -2.20 -3.72 0.76
C ALA A 21 -1.26 -4.87 0.35
N PHE A 22 -1.73 -6.11 0.43
CA PHE A 22 -0.96 -7.29 0.05
C PHE A 22 -0.62 -7.32 -1.45
N VAL A 23 -1.59 -7.05 -2.32
CA VAL A 23 -1.37 -7.00 -3.77
C VAL A 23 -0.42 -5.86 -4.13
N LEU A 24 -0.61 -4.67 -3.54
CA LEU A 24 0.27 -3.52 -3.75
C LEU A 24 1.71 -3.79 -3.28
N ALA A 25 1.88 -4.52 -2.17
CA ALA A 25 3.18 -4.95 -1.68
C ALA A 25 3.88 -5.94 -2.63
N GLN A 26 3.15 -6.90 -3.19
CA GLN A 26 3.71 -7.85 -4.17
C GLN A 26 4.20 -7.16 -5.44
N MET A 27 3.49 -6.14 -5.90
CA MET A 27 3.88 -5.36 -7.09
C MET A 27 5.12 -4.47 -6.85
N LYS A 28 5.59 -4.33 -5.60
CA LYS A 28 6.77 -3.53 -5.19
C LYS A 28 6.73 -2.05 -5.60
N ILE A 29 5.56 -1.52 -5.96
CA ILE A 29 5.39 -0.19 -6.56
C ILE A 29 5.52 0.99 -5.59
N ALA A 30 5.37 0.72 -4.29
CA ALA A 30 5.27 1.72 -3.23
C ALA A 30 5.73 1.15 -1.88
N ASP A 31 5.86 2.04 -0.90
CA ASP A 31 5.95 1.71 0.53
C ASP A 31 4.54 1.80 1.12
N ILE A 32 4.03 0.68 1.65
CA ILE A 32 2.62 0.55 2.06
C ILE A 32 2.54 0.55 3.58
N VAL A 33 1.70 1.43 4.12
CA VAL A 33 1.36 1.48 5.55
C VAL A 33 -0.10 1.09 5.70
N LEU A 34 -0.40 0.08 6.49
CA LEU A 34 -1.76 -0.33 6.83
C LEU A 34 -2.13 0.25 8.21
N LEU A 35 -3.25 0.96 8.28
CA LEU A 35 -3.77 1.62 9.49
C LEU A 35 -5.14 1.06 9.88
#